data_AF-A0A519STI8-F1
#
_entry.id   AF-A0A519STI8-F1
#
_cell.length_a   1.000
_cell.length_b   1.000
_cell.length_c   1.000
_cell.angle_alpha   90.00
_cell.angle_beta   90.00
_cell.angle_gamma   90.00
#
_symmetry.space_group_name_H-M   'P 1'
#
loop_
_entity.id
_entity.type
_entity.pdbx_description
1 polymer ?
#
loop_
_entity_poly.entity_id
_entity_poly.type
_entity_poly.pdbx_seq_one_letter_code
_entity_poly.pdbx_strand_id
1 'polypeptide(L)' 'IARRLAPAPREVFPPWQGMQYLHNMFTGLPKFAALDNDRYPDIKWTKVREVLAARK' A
#
# COMPACT_ATOMS: atom_id res chain seq x y z
N ILE A 1 10.02 -10.92 12.34
CA ILE A 1 11.40 -10.68 12.82
C ILE A 1 11.60 -9.22 13.24
N ALA A 2 11.40 -8.24 12.36
CA ALA A 2 11.60 -6.81 12.65
C ALA A 2 10.93 -6.30 13.96
N ARG A 3 9.64 -6.59 14.19
CA ARG A 3 8.93 -6.20 15.43
C ARG A 3 9.59 -6.70 16.72
N ARG A 4 10.19 -7.89 16.70
CA ARG A 4 10.83 -8.48 17.89
C ARG A 4 12.14 -7.77 18.22
N LEU A 5 12.86 -7.31 17.19
CA LEU A 5 14.15 -6.62 17.33
C LEU A 5 13.98 -5.13 17.66
N ALA A 6 12.91 -4.50 17.13
CA ALA A 6 12.60 -3.09 17.36
C ALA A 6 11.08 -2.91 17.55
N PRO A 7 10.53 -3.14 18.75
CA PRO A 7 9.07 -3.17 18.96
C PRO A 7 8.40 -1.78 18.96
N ALA A 8 9.08 -0.75 19.47
CA ALA A 8 8.59 0.64 19.54
C ALA A 8 7.13 0.79 20.03
N PRO A 9 6.80 0.36 21.27
CA PRO A 9 5.42 0.18 21.74
C PRO A 9 4.64 1.48 22.00
N ARG A 10 5.30 2.64 21.98
CA ARG A 10 4.67 3.96 22.20
C ARG A 10 4.43 4.73 20.92
N GLU A 11 4.85 4.18 19.78
CA GLU A 11 4.63 4.81 18.49
C GLU A 11 3.30 4.33 17.92
N VAL A 12 2.53 5.23 17.33
CA VAL A 12 1.28 4.89 16.64
C VAL A 12 1.57 4.06 15.39
N PHE A 13 2.68 4.35 14.70
CA PHE A 13 3.13 3.66 13.49
C PHE A 13 4.63 3.31 13.57
N PRO A 14 5.01 2.30 14.36
CA PRO A 14 6.40 1.93 14.51
C PRO A 14 7.03 1.47 13.17
N PRO A 15 8.32 1.75 12.92
CA PRO A 15 8.99 1.50 11.63
C PRO A 15 8.83 0.08 11.09
N TRP A 16 8.78 -0.93 11.96
CA TRP A 16 8.60 -2.32 11.54
C TRP A 16 7.25 -2.58 10.86
N GLN A 17 6.22 -1.78 11.15
CA GLN A 17 4.94 -1.87 10.47
C GLN A 17 5.06 -1.40 9.02
N GLY A 18 5.78 -0.30 8.77
CA GLY A 18 6.03 0.19 7.40
C GLY A 18 6.80 -0.83 6.56
N MET A 19 7.84 -1.45 7.13
CA MET A 19 8.57 -2.53 6.47
C MET A 19 7.69 -3.75 6.20
N GLN A 20 6.81 -4.12 7.14
CA GLN A 20 5.87 -5.22 6.95
C GLN A 20 4.85 -4.90 5.85
N TYR A 21 4.32 -3.68 5.81
CA TYR A 21 3.42 -3.21 4.76
C TYR A 21 4.08 -3.32 3.38
N LEU A 22 5.31 -2.79 3.25
CA LEU A 22 6.07 -2.85 2.01
C LEU A 22 6.30 -4.32 1.60
N HIS A 23 6.82 -5.15 2.49
CA HIS A 23 7.01 -6.57 2.22
C HIS A 23 5.72 -7.22 1.69
N ASN A 24 4.60 -7.05 2.40
CA ASN A 24 3.34 -7.66 2.03
C ASN A 24 2.86 -7.21 0.65
N MET A 25 2.89 -5.91 0.36
CA MET A 25 2.49 -5.36 -0.95
C MET A 25 3.34 -5.93 -2.10
N PHE A 26 4.63 -6.17 -1.87
CA PHE A 26 5.54 -6.66 -2.90
C PHE A 26 5.63 -8.19 -2.99
N THR A 27 5.11 -8.94 -2.02
CA THR A 27 5.05 -10.42 -2.11
C THR A 27 4.14 -10.93 -3.22
N GLY A 28 3.19 -10.11 -3.70
CA GLY A 28 2.17 -10.52 -4.66
C GLY A 28 1.04 -11.39 -4.09
N LEU A 29 1.18 -11.89 -2.86
CA LEU A 29 0.16 -12.68 -2.16
C LEU A 29 -1.16 -11.91 -1.92
N PRO A 30 -1.18 -10.61 -1.58
CA PRO A 30 -2.42 -9.88 -1.34
C PRO A 30 -3.01 -9.26 -2.63
N LYS A 31 -2.60 -9.70 -3.83
CA LYS A 31 -3.19 -9.20 -5.07
C LYS A 31 -4.60 -9.76 -5.24
N PHE A 32 -5.55 -8.90 -5.59
CA PHE A 32 -6.87 -9.36 -5.99
C PHE A 32 -6.77 -10.22 -7.26
N ALA A 33 -7.55 -11.30 -7.31
CA ALA A 33 -7.66 -12.16 -8.50
C ALA A 33 -8.22 -11.36 -9.70
N ALA A 34 -9.14 -10.43 -9.43
CA ALA A 34 -9.65 -9.47 -10.39
C ALA A 34 -9.77 -8.09 -9.72
N LEU A 35 -9.45 -7.04 -10.46
CA LEU A 35 -9.66 -5.66 -10.05
C LEU A 35 -10.84 -5.11 -10.85
N ASP A 36 -11.92 -4.73 -10.15
CA ASP A 36 -13.10 -4.11 -10.75
C ASP A 36 -13.12 -2.62 -10.41
N ASN A 37 -12.66 -1.80 -11.36
CA ASN A 37 -12.67 -0.35 -11.23
C ASN A 37 -14.06 0.26 -11.49
N ASP A 38 -14.99 -0.52 -12.08
CA ASP A 38 -16.33 -0.08 -12.47
C ASP A 38 -17.39 -0.41 -11.39
N ARG A 39 -16.96 -1.03 -10.27
CA ARG A 39 -17.81 -1.26 -9.08
C ARG A 39 -18.55 0.00 -8.61
N TYR A 40 -17.96 1.17 -8.84
CA TYR A 40 -18.57 2.48 -8.59
C TYR A 40 -18.54 3.32 -9.89
N PRO A 41 -19.56 3.21 -10.75
CA PRO A 41 -19.51 3.72 -12.14
C PRO A 41 -19.42 5.26 -12.23
N ASP A 42 -19.91 5.95 -11.20
CA ASP A 42 -19.87 7.40 -11.09
C ASP A 42 -18.49 7.93 -10.68
N ILE A 43 -17.63 7.07 -10.11
CA ILE A 43 -16.27 7.45 -9.70
C ILE A 43 -15.33 7.32 -10.90
N LYS A 44 -14.62 8.40 -11.21
CA LYS A 44 -13.55 8.40 -12.23
C LYS A 44 -12.19 8.33 -11.55
N TRP A 45 -11.48 7.22 -11.76
CA TRP A 45 -10.14 7.01 -11.22
C TRP A 45 -9.08 7.73 -12.07
N THR A 46 -8.24 8.55 -11.44
CA THR A 46 -7.07 9.14 -12.09
C THR A 46 -6.01 8.07 -12.34
N LYS A 47 -5.47 8.01 -13.57
CA LYS A 47 -4.46 6.99 -13.89
C LYS A 47 -3.14 7.31 -13.18
N VAL A 48 -2.42 6.28 -12.76
CA VAL A 48 -1.07 6.43 -12.18
C VAL A 48 -0.15 7.30 -13.03
N ARG A 49 -0.18 7.12 -14.36
CA ARG A 49 0.63 7.94 -15.29
C ARG A 49 0.31 9.44 -15.23
N GLU A 50 -0.95 9.80 -15.01
CA GLU A 50 -1.39 11.20 -14.92
C GLU A 50 -0.90 11.81 -13.60
N VAL A 51 -1.01 11.06 -12.50
CA VAL A 51 -0.47 11.48 -11.19
C VAL A 51 1.04 11.70 -11.24
N LEU A 52 1.79 10.80 -11.89
CA LEU A 52 3.23 10.91 -12.01
C LEU A 52 3.66 12.06 -12.93
N ALA A 53 2.92 12.32 -14.01
CA ALA A 53 3.21 13.43 -14.93
C ALA A 53 2.98 14.80 -14.28
N ALA A 54 1.99 14.92 -13.40
CA ALA A 54 1.66 16.18 -12.71
C ALA A 54 2.67 16.58 -11.61
N ARG A 55 3.59 15.68 -11.22
CA ARG A 55 4.57 15.90 -10.14
C ARG A 55 6.01 16.05 -10.65
N LYS A 56 6.18 16.33 -11.95
CA LYS A 56 7.48 16.60 -12.55
C LYS A 56 7.91 18.05 -12.36
#